data_AF-A0A090T0S0-F1
#
_entry.id   AF-A0A090T0S0-F1
#
_cell.length_a   1.000
_cell.length_b   1.000
_cell.length_c   1.000
_cell.angle_alpha   90.00
_cell.angle_beta   90.00
_cell.angle_gamma   90.00
#
_symmetry.space_group_name_H-M   'P 1'
#
loop_
_entity.id
_entity.type
_entity.pdbx_description
1 polymer ?
#
loop_
_entity_poly.entity_id
_entity_poly.type
_entity_poly.pdbx_seq_one_letter_code
_entity_poly.pdbx_strand_id
1 'polypeptide(L)'
;MQFPQGGIDEGESPEEAMYRELYEEVGLTKNDVKVVAVSRHWLRYKLPKRLVRWDSKPVCIGQKQKWFLLRLDCDESKINMQRGSTLSLMVGVG
;
A
#
# COMPACT_ATOMS: atom_id res chain seq x y z
N MET A 1 -3.50 -5.22 13.00
CA MET A 1 -3.79 -5.60 11.61
C MET A 1 -2.89 -4.75 10.73
N GLN A 2 -2.10 -5.37 9.85
CA GLN A 2 -1.30 -4.62 8.89
C GLN A 2 -2.24 -4.03 7.83
N PHE A 3 -1.93 -2.82 7.38
CA PHE A 3 -2.57 -2.23 6.21
C PHE A 3 -2.02 -2.91 4.93
N PRO A 4 -2.76 -2.86 3.80
CA PRO A 4 -2.27 -3.31 2.50
C PRO A 4 -0.90 -2.71 2.18
N GLN A 5 0.09 -3.57 1.94
CA GLN A 5 1.45 -3.18 1.60
C GLN A 5 1.97 -4.01 0.43
N GLY A 6 2.38 -3.33 -0.63
CA GLY A 6 2.85 -3.97 -1.86
C GLY A 6 4.16 -3.42 -2.39
N GLY A 7 4.77 -4.22 -3.26
CA GLY A 7 5.94 -3.80 -4.02
C GLY A 7 5.58 -2.89 -5.19
N ILE A 8 6.55 -2.13 -5.67
CA ILE A 8 6.44 -1.37 -6.92
C ILE A 8 7.31 -2.07 -7.96
N ASP A 9 6.72 -2.45 -9.09
CA ASP A 9 7.46 -3.08 -10.17
C ASP A 9 8.32 -2.08 -10.96
N GLU A 10 9.33 -2.57 -11.68
CA GLU A 10 10.20 -1.70 -12.49
C GLU A 10 9.40 -1.00 -13.61
N GLY A 11 9.39 0.33 -13.58
CA GLY A 11 8.64 1.16 -14.52
C GLY A 11 7.21 1.49 -14.09
N GLU A 12 6.74 0.91 -12.97
CA GLU A 12 5.42 1.19 -12.42
C GLU A 12 5.45 2.46 -11.54
N SER A 13 4.42 3.31 -11.67
CA SER A 13 4.27 4.44 -10.76
C SER A 13 3.72 3.97 -9.41
N PRO A 14 4.03 4.67 -8.29
CA PRO A 14 3.48 4.32 -6.98
C PRO A 14 1.95 4.31 -6.93
N GLU A 15 1.28 5.08 -7.80
CA GLU A 15 -0.18 5.07 -7.89
C GLU A 15 -0.70 3.81 -8.58
N GLU A 16 -0.05 3.35 -9.65
CA GLU A 16 -0.40 2.10 -10.33
C GLU A 16 -0.22 0.89 -9.42
N ALA A 17 0.92 0.80 -8.74
CA ALA A 17 1.18 -0.23 -7.74
C ALA A 17 0.08 -0.24 -6.67
N MET A 18 -0.31 0.95 -6.18
CA MET A 18 -1.34 1.08 -5.16
C MET A 18 -2.70 0.56 -5.64
N TYR A 19 -3.11 0.88 -6.88
CA TYR A 19 -4.36 0.39 -7.44
C TYR A 19 -4.34 -1.11 -7.72
N ARG A 20 -3.19 -1.66 -8.14
CA ARG A 20 -3.01 -3.10 -8.35
C ARG A 20 -3.20 -3.86 -7.03
N GLU A 21 -2.50 -3.44 -5.98
CA GLU A 21 -2.58 -4.05 -4.64
C GLU A 21 -3.99 -3.89 -4.04
N LEU A 22 -4.61 -2.73 -4.22
CA LEU A 22 -5.99 -2.48 -3.79
C LEU A 22 -6.97 -3.45 -4.45
N TYR A 23 -6.77 -3.74 -5.74
CA TYR A 23 -7.60 -4.69 -6.48
C TYR A 23 -7.32 -6.14 -6.06
N GLU A 24 -6.06 -6.53 -5.88
CA GLU A 24 -5.69 -7.89 -5.48
C GLU A 24 -6.15 -8.24 -4.06
N GLU A 25 -6.03 -7.30 -3.11
CA GLU A 25 -6.39 -7.55 -1.71
C GLU A 25 -7.87 -7.26 -1.39
N VAL A 26 -8.46 -6.23 -2.01
CA VAL A 26 -9.81 -5.72 -1.66
C VAL A 26 -10.81 -5.84 -2.81
N GLY A 27 -10.36 -6.07 -4.04
CA GLY A 27 -11.22 -6.14 -5.23
C GLY A 27 -11.74 -4.78 -5.70
N LEU A 28 -11.22 -3.67 -5.17
CA LEU A 28 -11.68 -2.33 -5.51
C LEU A 28 -10.90 -1.75 -6.69
N THR A 29 -11.62 -1.03 -7.55
CA THR A 29 -11.02 -0.36 -8.70
C THR A 29 -10.83 1.13 -8.44
N LYS A 30 -10.11 1.81 -9.35
CA LYS A 30 -9.96 3.27 -9.33
C LYS A 30 -11.29 4.04 -9.32
N ASN A 31 -12.38 3.44 -9.81
CA ASN A 31 -13.70 4.07 -9.81
C ASN A 31 -14.42 3.94 -8.47
N ASP A 32 -14.01 3.00 -7.61
CA ASP A 32 -14.63 2.74 -6.31
C ASP A 32 -13.94 3.53 -5.17
N VAL A 33 -12.78 4.16 -5.46
CA VAL A 33 -11.99 4.90 -4.48
C VAL A 33 -11.50 6.24 -5.02
N LYS A 34 -11.36 7.22 -4.13
CA LYS A 34 -10.77 8.51 -4.41
C LYS A 34 -9.55 8.76 -3.54
N VAL A 35 -8.43 9.12 -4.17
CA VAL A 35 -7.23 9.53 -3.43
C VAL A 35 -7.52 10.87 -2.75
N VAL A 36 -7.46 10.89 -1.42
CA VAL A 36 -7.64 12.09 -0.60
C VAL A 36 -6.31 12.77 -0.32
N ALA A 37 -5.31 11.96 0.02
CA ALA A 37 -3.99 12.45 0.35
C ALA A 37 -2.93 11.43 -0.02
N VAL A 38 -1.73 11.92 -0.29
CA VAL A 38 -0.55 11.11 -0.56
C VAL A 38 0.59 11.64 0.30
N SER A 39 1.43 10.75 0.84
CA SER A 39 2.62 11.18 1.56
C SER A 39 3.52 11.99 0.62
N ARG A 40 3.84 13.23 1.03
CA ARG A 40 4.66 14.16 0.22
C ARG A 40 6.04 13.59 -0.08
N HIS A 41 6.58 12.85 0.88
CA HIS A 41 7.87 12.21 0.77
C HIS A 41 7.73 10.71 1.00
N TRP A 42 8.73 9.99 0.53
CA TRP A 42 8.89 8.58 0.82
C TRP A 42 9.33 8.39 2.27
N LEU A 43 8.58 7.60 3.02
CA LEU A 43 8.94 7.21 4.37
C LEU A 43 9.93 6.05 4.28
N ARG A 44 11.15 6.30 4.74
CA ARG A 44 12.21 5.28 4.76
C ARG A 44 12.34 4.75 6.17
N TYR A 45 12.08 3.47 6.34
CA TYR A 45 12.42 2.80 7.59
C TYR A 45 13.64 1.91 7.37
N LYS A 46 14.66 2.08 8.22
CA LYS A 46 15.82 1.19 8.23
C LYS A 46 15.47 -0.02 9.07
N LEU A 47 15.63 -1.21 8.52
CA LEU A 47 15.46 -2.43 9.29
C LEU A 47 16.58 -2.50 10.33
N PRO A 48 16.28 -2.86 11.61
CA PRO A 48 17.30 -3.17 12.59
C PRO A 48 18.25 -4.23 12.02
N LYS A 49 19.57 -4.09 12.25
CA LYS A 49 20.61 -4.96 11.65
C LYS A 49 20.37 -6.47 11.82
N ARG A 50 19.63 -6.86 12.87
CA ARG A 50 19.26 -8.25 13.18
C ARG A 50 18.18 -8.83 12.25
N LEU A 51 17.39 -7.97 11.61
CA LEU A 51 16.30 -8.32 10.70
C LEU A 51 16.67 -8.13 9.22
N VAL A 52 17.86 -7.56 8.95
CA VAL A 52 18.40 -7.46 7.60
C VAL A 52 18.72 -8.86 7.11
N ARG A 53 18.08 -9.27 6.01
CA ARG A 53 18.38 -10.54 5.35
C ARG A 53 19.64 -10.36 4.52
N TRP A 54 20.77 -10.69 5.11
CA TRP A 54 22.09 -10.60 4.47
C TRP A 54 22.27 -11.61 3.32
N ASP A 55 21.44 -12.66 3.28
CA ASP A 55 21.45 -13.68 2.23
C ASP A 55 20.75 -13.22 0.93
N SER A 56 20.01 -12.11 0.98
CA SER A 56 19.38 -11.51 -0.20
C SER A 56 20.40 -10.64 -0.94
N LYS A 57 20.62 -10.88 -2.23
CA LYS A 57 21.40 -9.96 -3.09
C LYS A 57 20.44 -9.32 -4.10
N PRO A 58 20.24 -7.98 -4.07
CA PRO A 58 20.85 -7.00 -3.17
C PRO A 58 20.32 -7.06 -1.73
N VAL A 59 21.16 -6.68 -0.76
CA VAL A 59 20.80 -6.69 0.67
C VAL A 59 19.72 -5.65 0.91
N CYS A 60 18.52 -6.11 1.28
CA CYS A 60 17.42 -5.24 1.64
C CYS A 60 17.65 -4.66 3.05
N ILE A 61 18.13 -3.42 3.12
CA ILE A 61 18.49 -2.71 4.36
C ILE A 61 17.31 -1.92 4.98
N GLY A 62 16.16 -1.92 4.32
CA GLY A 62 15.00 -1.13 4.70
C GLY A 62 13.94 -1.09 3.61
N GLN A 63 12.80 -0.51 3.93
CA GLN A 63 11.70 -0.29 2.98
C GLN A 63 11.48 1.21 2.79
N LYS A 64 11.13 1.59 1.56
CA LYS A 64 10.88 2.97 1.18
C LYS A 64 9.43 3.06 0.74
N GLN A 65 8.54 3.36 1.67
CA GLN A 65 7.11 3.33 1.42
C GLN A 65 6.55 4.72 1.09
N LYS A 66 5.63 4.78 0.13
CA LYS A 66 4.77 5.93 -0.13
C LYS A 66 3.35 5.55 0.26
N TRP A 67 2.71 6.40 1.03
CA TRP A 67 1.39 6.13 1.59
C TRP A 67 0.32 6.91 0.84
N PHE A 68 -0.78 6.23 0.54
CA PHE A 68 -1.96 6.78 -0.10
C PHE A 68 -3.14 6.64 0.86
N LEU A 69 -3.82 7.75 1.12
CA LEU A 69 -5.08 7.80 1.84
C LEU A 69 -6.21 7.80 0.81
N LEU A 70 -6.98 6.73 0.82
CA LEU A 70 -8.11 6.54 -0.08
C LEU A 70 -9.42 6.72 0.69
N ARG A 71 -10.34 7.46 0.09
CA ARG A 71 -11.74 7.51 0.49
C ARG A 71 -12.52 6.57 -0.41
N LEU A 72 -13.30 5.70 0.20
CA LEU A 72 -14.21 4.82 -0.51
C LEU A 72 -15.39 5.64 -1.03
N ASP A 73 -15.69 5.52 -2.31
CA ASP A 73 -16.80 6.20 -3.01
C ASP A 73 -17.76 5.16 -3.60
N CYS A 74 -17.80 3.97 -2.97
CA CYS A 74 -18.64 2.85 -3.35
C CYS A 74 -19.53 2.42 -2.19
N ASP A 75 -20.67 1.81 -2.53
CA ASP A 75 -21.57 1.18 -1.58
C ASP A 75 -20.83 0.07 -0.82
N GLU A 76 -20.95 0.02 0.51
CA GLU A 76 -20.20 -0.91 1.39
C GLU A 76 -20.41 -2.38 1.00
N SER A 77 -21.52 -2.67 0.30
CA SER A 77 -21.85 -3.99 -0.26
C SER A 77 -20.84 -4.54 -1.28
N LYS A 78 -20.03 -3.68 -1.91
CA LYS A 78 -18.92 -4.11 -2.80
C LYS A 78 -17.62 -4.40 -2.07
N ILE A 79 -17.50 -3.94 -0.83
CA ILE A 79 -16.28 -4.08 -0.05
C ILE A 79 -16.29 -5.44 0.60
N ASN A 80 -15.43 -6.35 0.14
CA ASN A 80 -15.23 -7.64 0.80
C ASN A 80 -14.30 -7.48 2.02
N MET A 81 -14.68 -6.64 3.00
CA MET A 81 -13.94 -6.43 4.24
C MET A 81 -14.60 -7.19 5.40
N GLN A 82 -14.13 -8.40 5.69
CA GLN A 82 -14.47 -9.06 6.97
C GLN A 82 -13.82 -8.41 8.20
N ARG A 83 -13.04 -7.32 8.10
CA ARG A 83 -12.48 -6.64 9.28
C ARG A 83 -12.23 -5.14 9.07
N GLY A 84 -12.96 -4.31 9.82
CA GLY A 84 -12.48 -3.01 10.30
C GLY A 84 -13.25 -1.77 9.83
N SER A 85 -14.18 -1.30 10.66
CA SER A 85 -14.93 -0.06 10.48
C SER A 85 -14.03 1.18 10.70
N THR A 86 -13.55 1.80 9.62
CA THR A 86 -13.27 3.25 9.45
C THR A 86 -12.94 3.45 7.96
N LEU A 87 -13.80 4.16 7.21
CA LEU A 87 -13.80 4.30 5.74
C LEU A 87 -12.65 5.17 5.18
N SER A 88 -11.42 4.90 5.59
CA SER A 88 -10.21 5.52 5.04
C SER A 88 -9.14 4.45 4.92
N LEU A 89 -8.93 3.98 3.69
CA LEU A 89 -7.99 2.90 3.41
C LEU A 89 -6.61 3.51 3.20
N MET A 90 -5.65 3.13 4.02
CA MET A 90 -4.25 3.49 3.84
C MET A 90 -3.54 2.36 3.11
N VAL A 91 -3.00 2.65 1.93
CA VAL A 91 -2.19 1.69 1.15
C VAL A 91 -0.75 2.19 1.09
N GLY A 92 0.20 1.32 1.42
CA GLY A 92 1.62 1.59 1.34
C GLY A 92 2.27 0.85 0.18
N VAL A 93 3.04 1.54 -0.66
CA VAL A 93 3.81 0.92 -1.76
C VAL A 93 5.29 1.23 -1.63
N GLY A 94 6.19 0.25 -1.77
CA GLY A 94 7.63 0.51 -1.61
C GLY A 94 8.59 -0.66 -1.65
#